data_AF-A0A662PR75-F1
#
_entry.id   AF-A0A662PR75-F1
#
_cell.length_a   1.000
_cell.length_b   1.000
_cell.length_c   1.000
_cell.angle_alpha   90.00
_cell.angle_beta   90.00
_cell.angle_gamma   90.00
#
_symmetry.space_group_name_H-M   'P 1'
#
loop_
_entity.id
_entity.type
_entity.pdbx_description
1 polymer ?
#
loop_
_entity_poly.entity_id
_entity_poly.type
_entity_poly.pdbx_seq_one_letter_code
_entity_poly.pdbx_strand_id
1 'polypeptide(L)'
;MKWKENAAKLAAALCEELIEESIMPVIKDHVIVLDDELAKHKPSIHDILSIIKGSLTKAGISYDRILVKEAELIINDKEPSGKMMIKPKTIFMCPHCGFTTTSEEEYWIHLKCHYVGF
;
A
#
# COMPACT_ATOMS: atom_id res chain seq x y z
N MET A 1 9.68 13.90 1.76
CA MET A 1 8.39 14.18 1.03
C MET A 1 8.09 13.18 -0.09
N LYS A 2 9.12 12.57 -0.73
CA LYS A 2 8.96 11.65 -1.88
C LYS A 2 8.31 10.30 -1.53
N TRP A 3 8.50 9.81 -0.31
CA TRP A 3 7.96 8.52 0.12
C TRP A 3 6.44 8.40 -0.05
N LYS A 4 5.67 9.41 0.38
CA LYS A 4 4.19 9.39 0.31
C LYS A 4 3.71 9.29 -1.14
N GLU A 5 4.34 10.04 -2.03
CA GLU A 5 4.00 10.05 -3.46
C GLU A 5 4.34 8.71 -4.13
N ASN A 6 5.50 8.13 -3.80
CA ASN A 6 5.90 6.82 -4.31
C ASN A 6 5.03 5.69 -3.75
N ALA A 7 4.68 5.74 -2.46
CA ALA A 7 3.80 4.78 -1.82
C ALA A 7 2.39 4.82 -2.45
N ALA A 8 1.84 6.02 -2.70
CA ALA A 8 0.56 6.18 -3.39
C ALA A 8 0.60 5.62 -4.82
N LYS A 9 1.63 5.96 -5.61
CA LYS A 9 1.81 5.44 -6.97
C LYS A 9 1.93 3.92 -7.00
N LEU A 10 2.67 3.33 -6.07
CA LEU A 10 2.77 1.88 -6.00
C LEU A 10 1.47 1.23 -5.54
N ALA A 11 0.79 1.77 -4.52
CA ALA A 11 -0.49 1.24 -4.07
C ALA A 11 -1.54 1.28 -5.19
N ALA A 12 -1.55 2.32 -6.01
CA ALA A 12 -2.41 2.40 -7.20
C ALA A 12 -2.05 1.32 -8.24
N ALA A 13 -0.75 1.15 -8.55
CA ALA A 13 -0.30 0.11 -9.48
C ALA A 13 -0.55 -1.31 -8.96
N LEU A 14 -0.49 -1.53 -7.64
CA LEU A 14 -0.84 -2.80 -7.00
C LEU A 14 -2.35 -3.04 -7.04
N CYS A 15 -3.18 -2.00 -6.83
CA CYS A 15 -4.63 -2.12 -6.94
C CYS A 15 -5.05 -2.66 -8.30
N GLU A 16 -4.48 -2.13 -9.39
CA GLU A 16 -4.83 -2.58 -10.75
C GLU A 16 -4.54 -4.07 -10.97
N GLU A 17 -3.41 -4.56 -10.46
CA GLU A 17 -2.95 -5.93 -10.69
C GLU A 17 -3.60 -6.94 -9.72
N LEU A 18 -4.08 -6.49 -8.56
CA LEU A 18 -4.61 -7.34 -7.48
C LEU A 18 -6.15 -7.30 -7.34
N ILE A 19 -6.83 -6.47 -8.13
CA ILE A 19 -8.29 -6.31 -8.04
C ILE A 19 -9.05 -7.61 -8.31
N GLU A 20 -8.56 -8.45 -9.24
CA GLU A 20 -9.20 -9.74 -9.58
C GLU A 20 -9.09 -10.76 -8.43
N GLU A 21 -8.02 -10.66 -7.64
CA GLU A 21 -7.79 -11.49 -6.45
C GLU A 21 -8.48 -10.93 -5.20
N SER A 22 -9.14 -9.77 -5.31
CA SER A 22 -9.78 -9.06 -4.18
C SER A 22 -8.81 -8.72 -3.04
N ILE A 23 -7.56 -8.41 -3.39
CA ILE A 23 -6.52 -8.00 -2.45
C ILE A 23 -6.29 -6.50 -2.55
N MET A 24 -6.34 -5.82 -1.42
CA MET A 24 -6.35 -4.37 -1.35
C MET A 24 -5.06 -3.85 -0.71
N PRO A 25 -4.22 -3.10 -1.45
CA PRO A 25 -3.04 -2.46 -0.87
C PRO A 25 -3.45 -1.25 -0.01
N VAL A 26 -3.13 -1.29 1.27
CA VAL A 26 -3.41 -0.26 2.27
C VAL A 26 -2.11 0.38 2.73
N ILE A 27 -2.01 1.71 2.70
CA ILE A 27 -0.84 2.43 3.19
C ILE A 27 -1.01 2.72 4.69
N LYS A 28 -0.13 2.17 5.54
CA LYS A 28 -0.14 2.29 7.01
C LYS A 28 1.27 2.51 7.55
N ASP A 29 1.49 3.59 8.31
CA ASP A 29 2.74 3.85 9.05
C ASP A 29 4.06 3.60 8.29
N HIS A 30 4.14 4.12 7.07
CA HIS A 30 5.28 3.95 6.16
C HIS A 30 5.42 2.59 5.46
N VAL A 31 4.37 1.77 5.51
CA VAL A 31 4.29 0.41 4.97
C VAL A 31 3.08 0.32 4.05
N ILE A 32 3.15 -0.54 3.03
CA ILE A 32 1.97 -0.98 2.27
C ILE A 32 1.59 -2.36 2.81
N VAL A 33 0.38 -2.54 3.28
CA VAL A 33 -0.15 -3.83 3.72
C VAL A 33 -1.04 -4.37 2.62
N LEU A 34 -0.89 -5.63 2.24
CA LEU A 34 -1.79 -6.26 1.29
C LEU A 34 -2.91 -6.93 2.09
N ASP A 35 -4.05 -6.27 2.17
CA ASP A 35 -5.23 -6.81 2.84
C ASP A 35 -5.89 -7.86 1.94
N ASP A 36 -5.93 -9.10 2.42
CA ASP A 36 -6.46 -10.26 1.72
C ASP A 36 -7.75 -10.82 2.36
N GLU A 37 -8.43 -10.06 3.25
CA GLU A 37 -9.63 -10.52 3.96
C GLU A 37 -10.78 -10.97 3.03
N LEU A 38 -10.87 -10.34 1.85
CA LEU A 38 -11.89 -10.64 0.83
C LEU A 38 -11.37 -11.54 -0.29
N ALA A 39 -10.10 -11.97 -0.21
CA ALA A 39 -9.48 -12.75 -1.26
C ALA A 39 -10.06 -14.16 -1.33
N LYS A 40 -10.41 -14.60 -2.54
CA LYS A 40 -10.89 -15.98 -2.78
C LYS A 40 -9.77 -17.00 -2.62
N HIS A 41 -8.54 -16.59 -2.94
CA HIS A 41 -7.34 -17.38 -2.80
C HIS A 41 -6.23 -16.47 -2.25
N LYS A 42 -5.44 -16.98 -1.30
CA LYS A 42 -4.25 -16.26 -0.82
C LYS A 42 -3.10 -16.55 -1.80
N PRO A 43 -2.63 -15.56 -2.57
CA PRO A 43 -1.51 -15.78 -3.50
C PRO A 43 -0.25 -16.12 -2.72
N SER A 44 0.62 -16.91 -3.33
CA SER A 44 1.88 -17.26 -2.68
C SER A 44 2.77 -16.02 -2.55
N ILE A 45 3.72 -16.06 -1.61
CA ILE A 45 4.73 -15.00 -1.46
C ILE A 45 5.48 -14.77 -2.78
N HIS A 46 5.69 -15.82 -3.58
CA HIS A 46 6.36 -15.72 -4.88
C HIS A 46 5.52 -14.96 -5.92
N ASP A 47 4.20 -15.19 -5.95
CA ASP A 47 3.28 -14.50 -6.85
C ASP A 47 3.18 -13.02 -6.47
N ILE A 48 3.01 -12.74 -5.17
CA ILE A 48 2.99 -11.38 -4.62
C ILE A 48 4.28 -10.63 -4.99
N LEU A 49 5.45 -11.24 -4.82
CA LEU A 49 6.73 -10.62 -5.18
C LEU A 49 6.85 -10.32 -6.68
N SER A 50 6.32 -11.21 -7.54
CA SER A 50 6.31 -10.99 -8.99
C SER A 50 5.45 -9.78 -9.35
N ILE A 51 4.24 -9.71 -8.78
CA ILE A 51 3.29 -8.61 -8.98
C ILE A 51 3.90 -7.29 -8.52
N ILE A 52 4.46 -7.25 -7.30
CA ILE A 52 5.10 -6.05 -6.75
C ILE A 52 6.22 -5.53 -7.68
N LYS A 53 7.07 -6.43 -8.19
CA LYS A 53 8.14 -6.04 -9.11
C LYS A 53 7.59 -5.47 -10.41
N GLY A 54 6.53 -6.07 -10.96
CA GLY A 54 5.81 -5.58 -12.13
C GLY A 54 5.25 -4.18 -11.90
N SER A 55 4.50 -4.00 -10.81
CA SER A 55 3.89 -2.72 -10.43
C SER A 55 4.92 -1.62 -10.18
N LEU A 56 6.05 -1.93 -9.54
CA LEU A 56 7.14 -0.97 -9.31
C LEU A 56 7.79 -0.52 -10.62
N THR A 57 7.99 -1.46 -11.54
CA THR A 57 8.54 -1.18 -12.89
C THR A 57 7.57 -0.28 -13.68
N LYS A 58 6.28 -0.62 -13.68
CA LYS A 58 5.20 0.13 -14.35
C LYS A 58 5.06 1.54 -13.79
N ALA A 59 5.17 1.70 -12.48
CA ALA A 59 5.07 3.00 -11.80
C ALA A 59 6.35 3.86 -11.93
N GLY A 60 7.44 3.33 -12.52
CA GLY A 60 8.71 4.04 -12.65
C GLY A 60 9.39 4.34 -11.31
N ILE A 61 9.13 3.53 -10.29
CA ILE A 61 9.61 3.76 -8.92
C ILE A 61 10.88 2.94 -8.69
N SER A 62 11.96 3.60 -8.33
CA SER A 62 13.16 2.92 -7.82
C SER A 62 13.10 2.79 -6.30
N TYR A 63 13.52 1.64 -5.79
CA TYR A 63 13.49 1.30 -4.37
C TYR A 63 14.77 0.56 -3.99
N ASP A 64 15.27 0.80 -2.77
CA ASP A 64 16.54 0.22 -2.31
C ASP A 64 16.34 -1.21 -1.77
N ARG A 65 15.21 -1.46 -1.10
CA ARG A 65 14.84 -2.77 -0.53
C ARG A 65 13.32 -2.94 -0.45
N ILE A 66 12.86 -4.16 -0.75
CA ILE A 66 11.50 -4.64 -0.43
C ILE A 66 11.63 -5.66 0.68
N LEU A 67 10.87 -5.49 1.76
CA LEU A 67 10.68 -6.50 2.79
C LEU A 67 9.23 -6.96 2.75
N VAL A 68 9.03 -8.26 2.57
CA VAL A 68 7.72 -8.93 2.69
C VAL A 68 7.74 -9.73 3.98
N LYS A 69 6.89 -9.37 4.95
CA LYS A 69 6.77 -10.07 6.22
C LYS A 69 5.30 -10.37 6.48
N GLU A 70 4.90 -11.65 6.47
CA GLU A 70 3.55 -12.09 6.87
C GLU A 70 2.38 -11.25 6.26
N ALA A 71 2.48 -10.85 4.98
CA ALA A 71 1.57 -9.95 4.23
C ALA A 71 1.75 -8.42 4.41
N GLU A 72 2.83 -7.97 5.04
CA GLU A 72 3.25 -6.56 5.10
C GLU A 72 4.40 -6.27 4.12
N LEU A 73 4.27 -5.21 3.32
CA LEU A 73 5.25 -4.71 2.35
C LEU A 73 5.89 -3.39 2.83
N ILE A 74 7.11 -3.45 3.35
CA ILE A 74 7.85 -2.24 3.79
C ILE A 74 8.71 -1.71 2.64
N ILE A 75 8.49 -0.46 2.23
CA ILE A 75 9.24 0.20 1.16
C ILE A 75 10.06 1.34 1.75
N ASN A 76 11.38 1.14 1.80
CA ASN A 76 12.31 2.16 2.28
C ASN A 76 12.78 3.06 1.13
N ASP A 77 12.22 4.26 1.10
CA ASP A 77 12.77 5.45 0.44
C ASP A 77 13.98 5.92 1.29
N LYS A 78 15.17 6.03 0.68
CA LYS A 78 16.37 6.57 1.34
C LYS A 78 16.18 8.07 1.66
N GLU A 79 15.54 8.40 2.78
CA GLU A 79 15.85 9.62 3.54
C GLU A 79 16.72 9.24 4.77
N PRO A 80 17.80 9.99 5.09
CA PRO A 80 18.71 9.62 6.15
C PRO A 80 18.04 9.71 7.53
N SER A 81 18.26 8.66 8.31
CA SER A 81 17.81 8.48 9.70
C SER A 81 18.16 9.65 10.62
N GLY A 82 17.24 9.99 11.52
CA GLY A 82 17.58 10.70 12.76
C GLY A 82 16.49 11.63 13.26
N LYS A 83 15.41 11.08 13.82
CA LYS A 83 14.60 11.73 14.86
C LYS A 83 13.59 10.74 15.42
N MET A 84 13.80 10.39 16.70
CA MET A 84 12.80 10.12 17.74
C MET A 84 11.49 9.48 17.25
N MET A 85 11.28 8.20 17.57
CA MET A 85 9.99 7.51 17.44
C MET A 85 8.94 8.19 18.35
N ILE A 86 8.35 9.27 17.87
CA ILE A 86 7.00 9.65 18.25
C ILE A 86 6.13 8.63 17.52
N LYS A 87 5.40 7.75 18.23
CA LYS A 87 4.38 6.90 17.61
C LYS A 87 3.53 7.81 16.72
N PRO A 88 3.57 7.69 15.39
CA PRO A 88 2.66 8.46 14.56
C PRO A 88 1.27 8.02 15.00
N LYS A 89 0.35 8.98 15.20
CA LYS A 89 -1.07 8.60 15.13
C LYS A 89 -1.22 7.94 13.76
N THR A 90 -1.63 6.68 13.72
CA THR A 90 -1.75 5.93 12.47
C THR A 90 -2.61 6.75 11.51
N ILE A 91 -2.02 7.19 10.40
CA ILE A 91 -2.71 7.94 9.34
C ILE A 91 -2.90 6.99 8.18
N PHE A 92 -4.15 6.71 7.86
CA PHE A 92 -4.57 6.01 6.65
C PHE A 92 -4.65 7.02 5.50
N MET A 93 -4.22 6.62 4.31
CA MET A 93 -4.25 7.45 3.10
C MET A 93 -4.89 6.69 1.95
N CYS A 94 -5.89 7.29 1.31
CA CYS A 94 -6.52 6.76 0.11
C CYS A 94 -5.56 6.86 -1.09
N PRO A 95 -5.27 5.75 -1.79
CA PRO A 95 -4.37 5.76 -2.93
C PRO A 95 -4.96 6.45 -4.17
N HIS A 96 -6.29 6.58 -4.26
CA HIS A 96 -6.98 7.14 -5.44
C HIS A 96 -7.07 8.66 -5.46
N CYS A 97 -7.24 9.30 -4.29
CA CYS A 97 -7.48 10.74 -4.22
C CYS A 97 -6.69 11.46 -3.13
N GLY A 98 -5.84 10.75 -2.37
CA GLY A 98 -5.03 11.35 -1.31
C GLY A 98 -5.81 11.75 -0.05
N PHE A 99 -7.08 11.35 0.10
CA PHE A 99 -7.82 11.48 1.35
C PHE A 99 -7.04 10.86 2.51
N THR A 100 -6.99 11.53 3.66
CA THR A 100 -6.28 11.02 4.84
C THR A 100 -7.16 11.07 6.07
N THR A 101 -7.11 10.04 6.89
CA THR A 101 -7.83 9.97 8.18
C THR A 101 -7.00 9.19 9.20
N THR A 102 -7.27 9.40 10.49
CA THR A 102 -6.75 8.55 11.57
C THR A 102 -7.72 7.44 11.99
N SER A 103 -8.91 7.40 11.41
CA SER A 103 -9.93 6.38 11.66
C SER A 103 -9.90 5.32 10.56
N GLU A 104 -9.70 4.06 10.94
CA GLU A 104 -9.71 2.93 10.02
C GLU A 104 -11.09 2.73 9.38
N GLU A 105 -12.16 2.91 10.16
CA GLU A 105 -13.54 2.80 9.68
C GLU A 105 -13.85 3.86 8.60
N GLU A 106 -13.45 5.11 8.83
CA GLU A 106 -13.62 6.18 7.84
C GLU A 106 -12.81 5.92 6.56
N TYR A 107 -11.61 5.35 6.70
CA TYR A 107 -10.78 4.97 5.57
C TYR A 107 -11.48 3.91 4.71
N TRP A 108 -12.04 2.86 5.32
CA TRP A 108 -12.75 1.81 4.59
C TRP A 108 -14.04 2.29 3.93
N ILE A 109 -14.81 3.14 4.61
CA ILE A 109 -16.01 3.77 4.03
C ILE A 109 -15.61 4.60 2.81
N HIS A 110 -14.57 5.42 2.93
CA HIS A 110 -14.07 6.23 1.82
C HIS A 110 -13.57 5.36 0.66
N LEU A 111 -12.79 4.31 0.96
CA LEU A 111 -12.23 3.43 -0.05
C LEU A 111 -13.35 2.74 -0.84
N LYS A 112 -14.41 2.26 -0.16
CA LYS A 112 -15.59 1.67 -0.81
C LYS A 112 -16.23 2.61 -1.83
N CYS A 113 -16.22 3.94 -1.64
CA CYS A 113 -16.74 4.88 -2.63
C CYS A 113 -16.01 4.85 -3.98
N HIS A 114 -14.74 4.45 -4.02
CA HIS A 114 -13.98 4.32 -5.27
C HIS A 114 -14.28 3.03 -6.03
N TYR A 115 -14.66 1.96 -5.32
CA TYR A 115 -14.83 0.63 -5.90
C TYR A 115 -16.29 0.22 -6.10
N VAL A 116 -17.18 0.70 -5.24
CA VAL A 116 -18.59 0.29 -5.20
C VAL A 116 -19.47 1.44 -5.71
N GLY A 117 -19.04 2.13 -6.77
CA GLY A 117 -19.69 3.33 -7.31
C GLY A 117 -21.21 3.31 -7.16
N PHE A 118 -21.75 4.33 -6.50
CA PHE A 118 -23.20 4.59 -6.55
C PHE A 118 -23.56 5.16 -7.92
#